data_AF-A0A954G6U3-F1
#
_entry.id   AF-A0A954G6U3-F1
#
_cell.length_a   1.000
_cell.length_b   1.000
_cell.length_c   1.000
_cell.angle_alpha   90.00
_cell.angle_beta   90.00
_cell.angle_gamma   90.00
#
_symmetry.space_group_name_H-M   'P 1'
#
loop_
_entity.id
_entity.type
_entity.pdbx_description
1 polymer ?
#
loop_
_entity_poly.entity_id
_entity_poly.type
_entity_poly.pdbx_seq_one_letter_code
_entity_poly.pdbx_strand_id
1 'polypeptide(L)'
;MLIYSMSMTGCSGEDQVTNTTSLQDETVEQNLQAPLILEFIQADWHRVSRAADIMERRPQQALPVLVRLLDQDRKVKLQNTADLIYPGAEMFYGHGGIINYDIDQLSVRAGWLLEMITFEDFGFSEPGIDHDQLLSAAVAGKKDVPAADVLEINSDEKQRKEKRSAAVARAKKWWQTNQSGWTRRVALEAAIRSDNPYRVANALEWIRHSEIPINGMSRQWYVKEIYPVVKQIAQSGEEENAEQASILVENYQIDEWYWYDSKTVTEPAQ
;
A
#
# COMPACT_ATOMS: atom_id res chain seq x y z
N MET A 1 40.43 -44.60 -18.37
CA MET A 1 40.62 -45.68 -17.37
C MET A 1 39.22 -46.21 -17.05
N LEU A 2 38.89 -47.41 -17.55
CA LEU A 2 37.75 -48.33 -17.27
C LEU A 2 36.40 -47.70 -16.85
N ILE A 3 35.41 -47.54 -17.74
CA ILE A 3 34.39 -48.52 -18.20
C ILE A 3 33.59 -49.17 -17.05
N TYR A 4 32.29 -48.87 -16.99
CA TYR A 4 31.25 -49.92 -16.94
C TYR A 4 29.96 -49.44 -17.63
N SER A 5 29.61 -50.14 -18.69
CA SER A 5 28.34 -50.14 -19.40
C SER A 5 27.40 -51.16 -18.77
N MET A 6 26.10 -50.86 -18.69
CA MET A 6 25.06 -51.87 -18.89
C MET A 6 23.87 -51.24 -19.61
N SER A 7 23.65 -51.70 -20.84
CA SER A 7 22.39 -51.60 -21.57
C SER A 7 21.60 -52.88 -21.35
N MET A 8 20.28 -52.75 -21.23
CA MET A 8 19.32 -53.83 -21.43
C MET A 8 18.22 -53.28 -22.32
N THR A 9 18.18 -53.75 -23.57
CA THR A 9 17.11 -53.54 -24.53
C THR A 9 15.97 -54.51 -24.25
N GLY A 10 14.74 -54.00 -24.24
CA GLY A 10 13.51 -54.80 -24.30
C GLY A 10 12.46 -54.04 -25.08
N CYS A 11 12.12 -54.52 -26.27
CA CYS A 11 11.04 -54.01 -27.11
C CYS A 11 9.70 -54.64 -26.71
N SER A 12 8.66 -53.84 -26.51
CA SER A 12 7.28 -54.16 -26.88
C SER A 12 6.46 -52.87 -26.84
N GLY A 13 5.80 -52.55 -27.95
CA GLY A 13 4.98 -51.34 -28.08
C GLY A 13 3.73 -51.40 -27.23
N GLU A 14 3.29 -50.23 -26.79
CA GLU A 14 1.92 -49.90 -26.47
C GLU A 14 1.81 -48.37 -26.44
N ASP A 15 0.74 -47.87 -27.06
CA ASP A 15 0.43 -46.45 -27.25
C ASP A 15 0.58 -45.64 -25.95
N GLN A 16 1.42 -44.61 -26.00
CA GLN A 16 1.43 -43.55 -24.98
C GLN A 16 1.37 -42.21 -25.70
N VAL A 17 0.16 -41.66 -25.73
CA VAL A 17 -0.14 -40.26 -26.02
C VAL A 17 0.78 -39.40 -25.15
N THR A 18 1.79 -38.78 -25.75
CA THR A 18 2.54 -37.71 -25.06
C THR A 18 1.66 -36.47 -25.06
N ASN A 19 0.82 -36.34 -24.03
CA ASN A 19 0.30 -35.04 -23.62
C ASN A 19 1.50 -34.19 -23.21
N THR A 20 1.92 -33.30 -24.08
CA THR A 20 2.82 -32.20 -23.77
C THR A 20 2.06 -31.19 -22.90
N THR A 21 1.88 -31.51 -21.62
CA THR A 21 1.38 -30.52 -20.66
C THR A 21 2.57 -29.79 -20.08
N SER A 22 2.70 -28.51 -20.45
CA SER A 22 3.66 -27.57 -19.88
C SER A 22 3.44 -27.47 -18.37
N LEU A 23 4.33 -28.08 -17.59
CA LEU A 23 4.49 -27.81 -16.17
C LEU A 23 5.44 -26.63 -16.00
N GLN A 24 4.97 -25.44 -16.36
CA GLN A 24 5.57 -24.18 -15.94
C GLN A 24 4.42 -23.25 -15.52
N ASP A 25 4.64 -22.53 -14.42
CA ASP A 25 3.90 -21.34 -13.97
C ASP A 25 2.77 -21.42 -12.92
N GLU A 26 2.84 -22.30 -11.91
CA GLU A 26 2.08 -22.04 -10.66
C GLU A 26 2.91 -22.08 -9.35
N THR A 27 4.08 -22.72 -9.34
CA THR A 27 4.84 -22.96 -8.08
C THR A 27 6.01 -22.00 -7.82
N VAL A 28 6.41 -21.17 -8.79
CA VAL A 28 7.54 -20.24 -8.61
C VAL A 28 7.07 -18.90 -8.03
N GLU A 29 5.92 -18.38 -8.45
CA GLU A 29 5.35 -17.14 -7.89
C GLU A 29 4.89 -17.30 -6.43
N GLN A 30 4.36 -18.48 -6.04
CA GLN A 30 4.00 -18.75 -4.65
C GLN A 30 5.22 -18.80 -3.70
N ASN A 31 6.41 -19.11 -4.22
CA ASN A 31 7.64 -19.24 -3.42
C ASN A 31 8.33 -17.90 -3.11
N LEU A 32 8.11 -16.85 -3.91
CA LEU A 32 8.67 -15.52 -3.64
C LEU A 32 7.86 -14.72 -2.60
N GLN A 33 6.59 -15.07 -2.38
CA GLN A 33 5.73 -14.35 -1.45
C GLN A 33 5.92 -14.77 0.01
N ALA A 34 6.24 -16.04 0.28
CA ALA A 34 6.38 -16.50 1.66
C ALA A 34 7.48 -15.76 2.44
N PRO A 35 8.70 -15.52 1.90
CA PRO A 35 9.70 -14.71 2.58
C PRO A 35 9.25 -13.27 2.82
N LEU A 36 8.56 -12.66 1.84
CA LEU A 36 8.09 -11.27 1.92
C LEU A 36 6.98 -11.09 2.97
N ILE A 37 6.05 -12.03 3.05
CA ILE A 37 5.01 -12.07 4.09
C ILE A 37 5.64 -12.20 5.47
N LEU A 38 6.64 -13.09 5.60
CA LEU A 38 7.33 -13.30 6.85
C LEU A 38 8.01 -12.03 7.33
N GLU A 39 8.62 -11.23 6.44
CA GLU A 39 9.19 -9.92 6.78
C GLU A 39 8.12 -8.90 7.19
N PHE A 40 7.00 -8.82 6.45
CA PHE A 40 5.93 -7.87 6.71
C PHE A 40 5.25 -8.03 8.08
N ILE A 41 5.20 -9.26 8.60
CA ILE A 41 4.59 -9.56 9.91
C ILE A 41 5.57 -9.54 11.08
N GLN A 42 6.84 -9.18 10.87
CA GLN A 42 7.84 -9.06 11.95
C GLN A 42 7.62 -7.79 12.80
N ALA A 43 8.40 -7.67 13.87
CA ALA A 43 8.47 -6.47 14.70
C ALA A 43 9.41 -5.38 14.12
N ASP A 44 10.47 -5.75 13.40
CA ASP A 44 11.45 -4.77 12.92
C ASP A 44 10.87 -3.87 11.81
N TRP A 45 10.76 -2.56 12.07
CA TRP A 45 10.16 -1.60 11.15
C TRP A 45 10.87 -1.52 9.80
N HIS A 46 12.20 -1.61 9.75
CA HIS A 46 12.93 -1.56 8.49
C HIS A 46 12.63 -2.77 7.60
N ARG A 47 12.34 -3.94 8.19
CA ARG A 47 11.86 -5.11 7.45
C ARG A 47 10.42 -4.93 6.99
N VAL A 48 9.54 -4.45 7.87
CA VAL A 48 8.13 -4.21 7.55
C VAL A 48 7.99 -3.19 6.42
N SER A 49 8.67 -2.05 6.52
CA SER A 49 8.63 -0.97 5.52
C SER A 49 9.18 -1.43 4.16
N ARG A 50 10.31 -2.16 4.15
CA ARG A 50 10.85 -2.74 2.91
C ARG A 50 9.88 -3.74 2.27
N ALA A 51 9.28 -4.60 3.08
CA ALA A 51 8.31 -5.56 2.58
C ALA A 51 7.08 -4.87 2.01
N ALA A 52 6.61 -3.79 2.66
CA ALA A 52 5.49 -2.98 2.18
C ALA A 52 5.78 -2.34 0.81
N ASP A 53 6.94 -1.69 0.63
CA ASP A 53 7.34 -1.11 -0.67
C ASP A 53 7.36 -2.16 -1.79
N ILE A 54 7.94 -3.34 -1.54
CA ILE A 54 7.98 -4.43 -2.53
C ILE A 54 6.57 -4.94 -2.86
N MET A 55 5.71 -5.11 -1.85
CA MET A 55 4.32 -5.51 -2.03
C MET A 55 3.52 -4.47 -2.82
N GLU A 56 3.72 -3.19 -2.53
CA GLU A 56 3.04 -2.08 -3.19
C GLU A 56 3.40 -1.98 -4.68
N ARG A 57 4.65 -2.29 -5.04
CA ARG A 57 5.12 -2.39 -6.43
C ARG A 57 4.58 -3.62 -7.18
N ARG A 58 3.96 -4.58 -6.48
CA ARG A 58 3.43 -5.83 -7.05
C ARG A 58 1.99 -6.07 -6.61
N PRO A 59 1.06 -5.15 -6.90
CA PRO A 59 -0.25 -5.15 -6.24
C PRO A 59 -1.10 -6.38 -6.59
N GLN A 60 -1.03 -6.92 -7.80
CA GLN A 60 -1.76 -8.14 -8.18
C GLN A 60 -1.36 -9.35 -7.33
N GLN A 61 -0.08 -9.40 -6.96
CA GLN A 61 0.49 -10.44 -6.09
C GLN A 61 0.17 -10.16 -4.61
N ALA A 62 0.22 -8.89 -4.18
CA ALA A 62 0.06 -8.50 -2.79
C ALA A 62 -1.40 -8.51 -2.31
N LEU A 63 -2.36 -8.05 -3.12
CA LEU A 63 -3.76 -7.89 -2.67
C LEU A 63 -4.39 -9.17 -2.11
N PRO A 64 -4.32 -10.35 -2.78
CA PRO A 64 -4.88 -11.58 -2.22
C PRO A 64 -4.25 -11.99 -0.88
N VAL A 65 -2.96 -11.72 -0.71
CA VAL A 65 -2.21 -12.01 0.52
C VAL A 65 -2.66 -11.10 1.65
N LEU A 66 -2.70 -9.80 1.41
CA LEU A 66 -3.07 -8.82 2.41
C LEU A 66 -4.50 -9.05 2.89
N VAL A 67 -5.42 -9.39 1.98
CA VAL A 67 -6.80 -9.77 2.33
C VAL A 67 -6.86 -10.99 3.24
N ARG A 68 -5.95 -11.98 3.09
CA ARG A 68 -5.83 -13.11 4.02
C ARG A 68 -5.22 -12.70 5.36
N LEU A 69 -4.27 -11.77 5.37
CA LEU A 69 -3.65 -11.25 6.60
C LEU A 69 -4.64 -10.46 7.47
N LEU A 70 -5.75 -9.98 6.91
CA LEU A 70 -6.83 -9.36 7.68
C LEU A 70 -7.43 -10.28 8.76
N ASP A 71 -7.27 -11.60 8.65
CA ASP A 71 -7.69 -12.57 9.67
C ASP A 71 -6.73 -12.66 10.87
N GLN A 72 -5.58 -11.98 10.82
CA GLN A 72 -4.58 -12.01 11.89
C GLN A 72 -4.87 -10.93 12.95
N ASP A 73 -5.67 -11.29 13.96
CA ASP A 73 -6.00 -10.37 15.07
C ASP A 73 -4.93 -10.31 16.18
N ARG A 74 -3.70 -10.74 15.92
CA ARG A 74 -2.61 -10.64 16.91
C ARG A 74 -1.87 -9.31 16.80
N LYS A 75 -1.39 -8.83 17.96
CA LYS A 75 -0.52 -7.67 18.07
C LYS A 75 0.96 -8.09 17.98
N VAL A 76 1.72 -7.42 17.14
CA VAL A 76 3.18 -7.52 17.01
C VAL A 76 3.74 -6.11 17.08
N LYS A 77 4.15 -5.69 18.29
CA LYS A 77 4.66 -4.34 18.53
C LYS A 77 5.89 -4.07 17.64
N LEU A 78 5.88 -2.94 16.93
CA LEU A 78 7.01 -2.55 16.12
C LEU A 78 8.22 -2.15 16.99
N GLN A 79 9.41 -2.44 16.44
CA GLN A 79 10.72 -2.16 17.00
C GLN A 79 11.55 -1.43 15.95
N ASN A 80 12.61 -0.75 16.37
CA ASN A 80 13.51 -0.01 15.48
C ASN A 80 12.74 0.99 14.58
N THR A 81 11.76 1.67 15.16
CA THR A 81 10.84 2.57 14.44
C THR A 81 11.46 3.91 14.07
N ALA A 82 12.68 4.20 14.53
CA ALA A 82 13.33 5.50 14.37
C ALA A 82 12.36 6.63 14.77
N ASP A 83 12.16 7.60 13.88
CA ASP A 83 11.28 8.75 14.10
C ASP A 83 9.82 8.49 13.67
N LEU A 84 9.41 7.24 13.45
CA LEU A 84 8.05 6.94 13.02
C LEU A 84 7.03 7.32 14.11
N ILE A 85 6.06 8.14 13.73
CA ILE A 85 4.94 8.59 14.56
C ILE A 85 3.71 7.75 14.19
N TYR A 86 3.26 6.90 15.10
CA TYR A 86 2.09 6.04 14.94
C TYR A 86 1.46 5.73 16.31
N PRO A 87 0.21 5.25 16.40
CA PRO A 87 -0.49 5.03 17.68
C PRO A 87 0.26 4.16 18.71
N GLY A 88 1.14 3.25 18.27
CA GLY A 88 1.94 2.38 19.14
C GLY A 88 3.33 2.93 19.50
N ALA A 89 3.69 4.14 19.04
CA ALA A 89 4.98 4.75 19.30
C ALA A 89 5.21 5.00 20.79
N GLU A 90 6.46 4.84 21.25
CA GLU A 90 6.82 5.11 22.66
C GLU A 90 7.21 6.58 22.87
N MET A 91 7.83 7.19 21.87
CA MET A 91 8.37 8.54 21.92
C MET A 91 7.86 9.39 20.75
N PHE A 92 7.65 10.67 21.01
CA PHE A 92 7.42 11.69 20.00
C PHE A 92 8.67 12.56 19.85
N TYR A 93 9.39 12.39 18.74
CA TYR A 93 10.65 13.08 18.45
C TYR A 93 10.46 14.47 17.82
N GLY A 94 9.21 14.91 17.58
CA GLY A 94 8.89 16.20 16.96
C GLY A 94 9.07 16.25 15.44
N HIS A 95 9.54 15.17 14.82
CA HIS A 95 9.65 14.99 13.37
C HIS A 95 9.52 13.51 13.00
N GLY A 96 9.37 13.22 11.71
CA GLY A 96 9.39 11.87 11.16
C GLY A 96 8.18 11.56 10.29
N GLY A 97 8.08 10.30 9.86
CA GLY A 97 6.96 9.80 9.06
C GLY A 97 5.75 9.51 9.95
N ILE A 98 4.56 9.92 9.53
CA ILE A 98 3.31 9.65 10.26
C ILE A 98 2.62 8.45 9.60
N ILE A 99 2.23 7.46 10.41
CA ILE A 99 1.30 6.41 10.02
C ILE A 99 0.15 6.42 11.02
N ASN A 100 -0.98 6.97 10.61
CA ASN A 100 -2.21 7.09 11.43
C ASN A 100 -2.98 5.77 11.58
N TYR A 101 -2.28 4.64 11.55
CA TYR A 101 -2.84 3.29 11.68
C TYR A 101 -2.18 2.59 12.87
N ASP A 102 -2.95 1.85 13.67
CA ASP A 102 -2.40 0.97 14.73
C ASP A 102 -1.70 -0.26 14.11
N ILE A 103 -0.59 -0.04 13.41
CA ILE A 103 0.16 -1.06 12.66
C ILE A 103 0.88 -2.07 13.54
N ASP A 104 0.79 -1.96 14.86
CA ASP A 104 1.14 -3.07 15.76
C ASP A 104 0.14 -4.23 15.61
N GLN A 105 -1.12 -3.92 15.29
CA GLN A 105 -2.16 -4.90 15.04
C GLN A 105 -2.02 -5.44 13.60
N LEU A 106 -1.74 -6.74 13.41
CA LEU A 106 -1.40 -7.24 12.08
C LEU A 106 -2.51 -7.07 11.04
N SER A 107 -3.78 -7.22 11.42
CA SER A 107 -4.90 -6.96 10.53
C SER A 107 -5.00 -5.48 10.11
N VAL A 108 -4.63 -4.55 11.00
CA VAL A 108 -4.59 -3.11 10.68
C VAL A 108 -3.38 -2.79 9.83
N ARG A 109 -2.22 -3.40 10.09
CA ARG A 109 -1.03 -3.27 9.22
C ARG A 109 -1.30 -3.74 7.79
N ALA A 110 -1.98 -4.87 7.63
CA ALA A 110 -2.41 -5.33 6.32
C ALA A 110 -3.46 -4.40 5.70
N GLY A 111 -4.40 -3.88 6.50
CA GLY A 111 -5.39 -2.88 6.11
C GLY A 111 -4.78 -1.58 5.60
N TRP A 112 -3.78 -1.05 6.30
CA TRP A 112 -3.00 0.12 5.89
C TRP A 112 -2.44 -0.05 4.49
N LEU A 113 -1.71 -1.13 4.24
CA LEU A 113 -1.12 -1.36 2.92
C LEU A 113 -2.17 -1.64 1.84
N LEU A 114 -3.30 -2.28 2.19
CA LEU A 114 -4.44 -2.42 1.28
C LEU A 114 -5.00 -1.07 0.85
N GLU A 115 -5.24 -0.16 1.79
CA GLU A 115 -5.76 1.18 1.50
C GLU A 115 -4.76 1.99 0.65
N MET A 116 -3.45 1.87 0.90
CA MET A 116 -2.41 2.51 0.07
C MET A 116 -2.33 1.96 -1.36
N ILE A 117 -2.50 0.64 -1.54
CA ILE A 117 -2.47 0.02 -2.86
C ILE A 117 -3.74 0.34 -3.66
N THR A 118 -4.90 0.31 -2.98
CA THR A 118 -6.22 0.36 -3.62
C THR A 118 -6.82 1.75 -3.69
N PHE A 119 -6.29 2.72 -2.95
CA PHE A 119 -6.89 4.05 -2.76
C PHE A 119 -8.34 4.00 -2.23
N GLU A 120 -8.71 2.89 -1.60
CA GLU A 120 -9.97 2.78 -0.88
C GLU A 120 -9.77 3.23 0.56
N ASP A 121 -10.87 3.64 1.17
CA ASP A 121 -10.96 3.87 2.60
C ASP A 121 -11.87 2.78 3.17
N PHE A 122 -11.26 1.76 3.77
CA PHE A 122 -11.97 0.73 4.50
C PHE A 122 -12.12 1.09 5.97
N GLY A 123 -11.60 2.22 6.44
CA GLY A 123 -11.64 2.69 7.83
C GLY A 123 -10.67 1.97 8.77
N PHE A 124 -9.51 1.51 8.27
CA PHE A 124 -8.49 0.92 9.14
C PHE A 124 -7.71 1.94 9.97
N SER A 125 -7.69 3.21 9.56
CA SER A 125 -7.04 4.29 10.29
C SER A 125 -7.77 4.63 11.59
N GLU A 126 -9.07 4.33 11.74
CA GLU A 126 -9.81 4.68 12.97
C GLU A 126 -9.44 3.80 14.18
N PRO A 127 -8.96 4.36 15.30
CA PRO A 127 -8.91 5.79 15.68
C PRO A 127 -7.58 6.43 15.26
N GLY A 128 -7.62 7.25 14.22
CA GLY A 128 -6.40 7.80 13.63
C GLY A 128 -5.65 8.69 14.62
N ILE A 129 -4.38 8.93 14.32
CA ILE A 129 -3.71 10.07 14.94
C ILE A 129 -4.32 11.34 14.37
N ASP A 130 -4.70 12.26 15.26
CA ASP A 130 -5.13 13.59 14.88
C ASP A 130 -3.92 14.44 14.45
N HIS A 131 -3.91 14.88 13.19
CA HIS A 131 -2.85 15.71 12.64
C HIS A 131 -2.72 17.04 13.39
N ASP A 132 -3.84 17.64 13.83
CA ASP A 132 -3.85 18.93 14.51
C ASP A 132 -3.19 18.83 15.90
N GLN A 133 -3.36 17.69 16.57
CA GLN A 133 -2.66 17.41 17.83
C GLN A 133 -1.15 17.34 17.64
N LEU A 134 -0.70 16.65 16.59
CA LEU A 134 0.72 16.56 16.24
C LEU A 134 1.31 17.92 15.88
N LEU A 135 0.61 18.68 15.02
CA LEU A 135 1.03 20.00 14.60
C LEU A 135 1.12 20.95 15.81
N SER A 136 0.11 20.94 16.67
CA SER A 136 0.09 21.74 17.91
C SER A 136 1.26 21.40 18.83
N ALA A 137 1.60 20.11 18.97
CA ALA A 137 2.75 19.67 19.76
C ALA A 137 4.08 20.12 19.15
N ALA A 138 4.23 20.02 17.83
CA ALA A 138 5.41 20.49 17.12
C ALA A 138 5.60 22.02 17.23
N VAL A 139 4.52 22.80 17.06
CA VAL A 139 4.53 24.27 17.22
C VAL A 139 4.86 24.66 18.66
N ALA A 140 4.39 23.91 19.66
CA ALA A 140 4.75 24.10 21.06
C ALA A 140 6.19 23.69 21.40
N GLY A 141 6.97 23.20 20.42
CA GLY A 141 8.36 22.77 20.60
C GLY A 141 8.51 21.49 21.42
N LYS A 142 7.45 20.67 21.54
CA LYS A 142 7.55 19.37 22.21
C LYS A 142 8.45 18.46 21.37
N LYS A 143 9.54 18.00 21.98
CA LYS A 143 10.51 17.09 21.37
C LYS A 143 11.04 16.12 22.43
N ASP A 144 11.31 14.88 22.02
CA ASP A 144 11.87 13.81 22.85
C ASP A 144 11.00 13.52 24.10
N VAL A 145 9.68 13.56 23.93
CA VAL A 145 8.69 13.32 25.00
C VAL A 145 8.00 11.96 24.82
N PRO A 146 7.45 11.36 25.89
CA PRO A 146 6.57 10.21 25.76
C PRO A 146 5.45 10.48 24.75
N ALA A 147 5.21 9.54 23.84
CA ALA A 147 4.20 9.74 22.79
C ALA A 147 2.79 9.93 23.38
N ALA A 148 2.48 9.31 24.51
CA ALA A 148 1.21 9.46 25.23
C ALA A 148 0.93 10.90 25.72
N ASP A 149 1.94 11.78 25.78
CA ASP A 149 1.77 13.19 26.15
C ASP A 149 1.35 14.08 24.96
N VAL A 150 1.22 13.48 23.78
CA VAL A 150 0.94 14.14 22.50
C VAL A 150 -0.16 13.42 21.71
N LEU A 151 -0.10 12.09 21.65
CA LEU A 151 -1.03 11.25 20.92
C LEU A 151 -2.21 10.87 21.82
N GLU A 152 -3.39 11.39 21.52
CA GLU A 152 -4.62 10.96 22.19
C GLU A 152 -5.36 9.92 21.35
N ILE A 153 -5.45 8.67 21.84
CA ILE A 153 -6.26 7.64 21.20
C ILE A 153 -7.69 7.76 21.72
N ASN A 154 -8.55 8.41 20.93
CA ASN A 154 -9.93 8.77 21.29
C ASN A 154 -10.93 7.58 21.26
N SER A 155 -10.54 6.38 21.69
CA SER A 155 -11.48 5.25 21.84
C SER A 155 -10.96 4.11 22.72
N ASP A 156 -11.88 3.45 23.43
CA ASP A 156 -11.55 2.27 24.23
C ASP A 156 -11.25 1.03 23.36
N GLU A 157 -10.62 0.00 23.94
CA GLU A 157 -10.25 -1.24 23.23
C GLU A 157 -11.44 -1.95 22.57
N LYS A 158 -12.63 -1.91 23.21
CA LYS A 158 -13.81 -2.58 22.67
C LYS A 158 -14.27 -1.88 21.38
N GLN A 159 -14.36 -0.55 21.41
CA GLN A 159 -14.73 0.23 20.24
C GLN A 159 -13.69 0.08 19.12
N ARG A 160 -12.39 0.09 19.44
CA ARG A 160 -11.33 -0.16 18.46
C ARG A 160 -11.46 -1.53 17.80
N LYS A 161 -11.80 -2.57 18.57
CA LYS A 161 -12.03 -3.92 18.05
C LYS A 161 -13.25 -4.00 17.12
N GLU A 162 -14.35 -3.34 17.48
CA GLU A 162 -15.56 -3.28 16.66
C GLU A 162 -15.29 -2.57 15.33
N LYS A 163 -14.64 -1.39 15.36
CA LYS A 163 -14.24 -0.64 14.17
C LYS A 163 -13.33 -1.44 13.25
N ARG A 164 -12.29 -2.08 13.81
CA ARG A 164 -11.38 -2.96 13.06
C ARG A 164 -12.11 -4.13 12.40
N SER A 165 -13.04 -4.76 13.11
CA SER A 165 -13.83 -5.87 12.56
C SER A 165 -14.71 -5.41 11.39
N ALA A 166 -15.30 -4.22 11.50
CA ALA A 166 -16.08 -3.61 10.41
C ALA A 166 -15.20 -3.28 9.20
N ALA A 167 -13.99 -2.74 9.41
CA ALA A 167 -13.03 -2.46 8.36
C ALA A 167 -12.60 -3.73 7.61
N VAL A 168 -12.27 -4.81 8.35
CA VAL A 168 -11.97 -6.13 7.77
C VAL A 168 -13.13 -6.63 6.90
N ALA A 169 -14.36 -6.52 7.39
CA ALA A 169 -15.53 -6.95 6.62
C ALA A 169 -15.73 -6.14 5.32
N ARG A 170 -15.53 -4.81 5.37
CA ARG A 170 -15.59 -3.93 4.20
C ARG A 170 -14.53 -4.31 3.16
N ALA A 171 -13.27 -4.43 3.58
CA ALA A 171 -12.16 -4.76 2.69
C ALA A 171 -12.34 -6.13 2.01
N LYS A 172 -12.76 -7.16 2.77
CA LYS A 172 -13.03 -8.50 2.22
C LYS A 172 -14.16 -8.48 1.21
N LYS A 173 -15.27 -7.81 1.52
CA LYS A 173 -16.41 -7.67 0.60
C LYS A 173 -16.02 -6.92 -0.68
N TRP A 174 -15.24 -5.85 -0.54
CA TRP A 174 -14.73 -5.10 -1.67
C TRP A 174 -13.85 -5.99 -2.57
N TRP A 175 -12.93 -6.77 -1.98
CA TRP A 175 -12.04 -7.63 -2.76
C TRP A 175 -12.80 -8.70 -3.55
N GLN A 176 -13.79 -9.35 -2.93
CA GLN A 176 -14.65 -10.34 -3.61
C GLN A 176 -15.34 -9.77 -4.86
N THR A 177 -15.68 -8.49 -4.82
CA THR A 177 -16.43 -7.81 -5.90
C THR A 177 -15.50 -7.26 -6.98
N ASN A 178 -14.28 -6.84 -6.64
CA ASN A 178 -13.41 -6.08 -7.54
C ASN A 178 -12.23 -6.87 -8.11
N GLN A 179 -11.86 -8.01 -7.50
CA GLN A 179 -10.62 -8.74 -7.83
C GLN A 179 -10.40 -9.05 -9.31
N SER A 180 -11.45 -9.34 -10.08
CA SER A 180 -11.31 -9.79 -11.48
C SER A 180 -11.02 -8.68 -12.48
N GLY A 181 -11.27 -7.41 -12.12
CA GLY A 181 -11.10 -6.26 -13.01
C GLY A 181 -10.29 -5.13 -12.39
N TRP A 182 -9.77 -5.33 -11.18
CA TRP A 182 -9.05 -4.29 -10.46
C TRP A 182 -7.72 -3.97 -11.16
N THR A 183 -7.48 -2.68 -11.38
CA THR A 183 -6.17 -2.15 -11.75
C THR A 183 -5.89 -0.92 -10.91
N ARG A 184 -4.61 -0.70 -10.58
CA ARG A 184 -4.20 0.46 -9.78
C ARG A 184 -4.53 1.79 -10.47
N ARG A 185 -4.46 1.84 -11.81
CA ARG A 185 -4.83 3.02 -12.60
C ARG A 185 -6.31 3.38 -12.42
N VAL A 186 -7.21 2.41 -12.62
CA VAL A 186 -8.66 2.64 -12.44
C VAL A 186 -8.97 3.02 -11.00
N ALA A 187 -8.30 2.41 -10.04
CA ALA A 187 -8.45 2.74 -8.63
C ALA A 187 -8.05 4.18 -8.31
N LEU A 188 -6.91 4.65 -8.84
CA LEU A 188 -6.46 6.04 -8.71
C LEU A 188 -7.45 7.03 -9.37
N GLU A 189 -7.91 6.73 -10.58
CA GLU A 189 -8.91 7.54 -11.30
C GLU A 189 -10.23 7.66 -10.53
N ALA A 190 -10.65 6.58 -9.86
CA ALA A 190 -11.85 6.56 -9.03
C ALA A 190 -11.64 7.32 -7.71
N ALA A 191 -10.49 7.15 -7.06
CA ALA A 191 -10.19 7.79 -5.79
C ALA A 191 -10.07 9.30 -5.89
N ILE A 192 -9.40 9.83 -6.93
CA ILE A 192 -9.27 11.28 -7.13
C ILE A 192 -10.62 11.97 -7.44
N ARG A 193 -11.64 11.20 -7.86
CA ARG A 193 -13.01 11.68 -8.13
C ARG A 193 -14.00 11.34 -7.01
N SER A 194 -13.52 10.80 -5.91
CA SER A 194 -14.35 10.31 -4.81
C SER A 194 -14.91 11.47 -3.99
N ASP A 195 -16.13 11.33 -3.50
CA ASP A 195 -16.69 12.25 -2.48
C ASP A 195 -16.12 11.98 -1.07
N ASN A 196 -15.37 10.88 -0.90
CA ASN A 196 -14.64 10.60 0.33
C ASN A 196 -13.28 11.35 0.33
N PRO A 197 -13.07 12.33 1.23
CA PRO A 197 -11.86 13.17 1.26
C PRO A 197 -10.59 12.36 1.56
N TYR A 198 -10.65 11.26 2.31
CA TYR A 198 -9.47 10.42 2.58
C TYR A 198 -8.97 9.71 1.33
N ARG A 199 -9.89 9.28 0.45
CA ARG A 199 -9.52 8.66 -0.82
C ARG A 199 -8.86 9.69 -1.75
N VAL A 200 -9.38 10.91 -1.76
CA VAL A 200 -8.81 12.03 -2.52
C VAL A 200 -7.42 12.37 -1.99
N ALA A 201 -7.24 12.49 -0.67
CA ALA A 201 -5.97 12.78 -0.03
C ALA A 201 -4.92 11.71 -0.36
N ASN A 202 -5.25 10.43 -0.18
CA ASN A 202 -4.37 9.30 -0.52
C ASN A 202 -3.96 9.32 -2.00
N ALA A 203 -4.90 9.65 -2.91
CA ALA A 203 -4.61 9.76 -4.33
C ALA A 203 -3.66 10.93 -4.64
N LEU A 204 -3.90 12.11 -4.05
CA LEU A 204 -3.06 13.30 -4.22
C LEU A 204 -1.65 13.07 -3.66
N GLU A 205 -1.54 12.53 -2.45
CA GLU A 205 -0.26 12.21 -1.82
C GLU A 205 0.55 11.24 -2.69
N TRP A 206 -0.10 10.18 -3.18
CA TRP A 206 0.55 9.23 -4.08
C TRP A 206 1.01 9.89 -5.38
N ILE A 207 0.20 10.77 -5.99
CA ILE A 207 0.58 11.52 -7.20
C ILE A 207 1.78 12.43 -6.92
N ARG A 208 1.88 13.03 -5.73
CA ARG A 208 3.01 13.91 -5.37
C ARG A 208 4.29 13.15 -5.06
N HIS A 209 4.20 12.06 -4.29
CA HIS A 209 5.38 11.51 -3.60
C HIS A 209 5.80 10.11 -4.04
N SER A 210 4.88 9.31 -4.59
CA SER A 210 5.22 7.93 -4.98
C SER A 210 6.22 7.89 -6.15
N GLU A 211 7.11 6.90 -6.17
CA GLU A 211 7.97 6.57 -7.33
C GLU A 211 7.54 5.23 -7.96
N ILE A 212 6.37 4.72 -7.57
CA ILE A 212 5.90 3.43 -8.03
C ILE A 212 5.24 3.61 -9.39
N PRO A 213 5.72 2.95 -10.45
CA PRO A 213 5.09 3.07 -11.74
C PRO A 213 3.73 2.38 -11.76
N ILE A 214 2.78 2.97 -12.48
CA ILE A 214 1.49 2.35 -12.80
C ILE A 214 1.43 2.08 -14.31
N ASN A 215 1.12 0.84 -14.66
CA ASN A 215 0.96 0.44 -16.05
C ASN A 215 -0.08 1.32 -16.77
N GLY A 216 0.30 1.82 -17.94
CA GLY A 216 -0.58 2.65 -18.77
C GLY A 216 -0.71 4.11 -18.32
N MET A 217 0.14 4.60 -17.42
CA MET A 217 0.27 6.04 -17.17
C MET A 217 1.17 6.70 -18.23
N SER A 218 0.60 7.66 -18.98
CA SER A 218 1.33 8.53 -19.92
C SER A 218 1.05 10.01 -19.60
N ARG A 219 1.95 10.92 -20.02
CA ARG A 219 1.75 12.36 -19.77
C ARG A 219 0.42 12.83 -20.36
N GLN A 220 0.08 12.34 -21.55
CA GLN A 220 -1.22 12.57 -22.19
C GLN A 220 -2.37 12.07 -21.33
N TRP A 221 -2.26 10.88 -20.74
CA TRP A 221 -3.26 10.37 -19.81
C TRP A 221 -3.41 11.27 -18.59
N TYR A 222 -2.31 11.68 -17.94
CA TYR A 222 -2.38 12.55 -16.77
C TYR A 222 -3.08 13.88 -17.10
N VAL A 223 -2.64 14.53 -18.18
CA VAL A 223 -3.21 15.82 -18.64
C VAL A 223 -4.70 15.71 -18.95
N LYS A 224 -5.13 14.58 -19.52
CA LYS A 224 -6.51 14.37 -19.93
C LYS A 224 -7.40 13.93 -18.77
N GLU A 225 -6.95 12.96 -17.98
CA GLU A 225 -7.80 12.24 -17.03
C GLU A 225 -7.60 12.68 -15.57
N ILE A 226 -6.44 13.21 -15.18
CA ILE A 226 -6.14 13.54 -13.78
C ILE A 226 -6.09 15.04 -13.56
N TYR A 227 -5.32 15.77 -14.36
CA TYR A 227 -5.09 17.20 -14.19
C TYR A 227 -6.39 18.05 -14.10
N PRO A 228 -7.44 17.82 -14.92
CA PRO A 228 -8.67 18.60 -14.79
C PRO A 228 -9.36 18.43 -13.43
N VAL A 229 -9.29 17.22 -12.86
CA VAL A 229 -9.86 16.90 -11.56
C VAL A 229 -9.03 17.55 -10.45
N VAL A 230 -7.70 17.45 -10.52
CA VAL A 230 -6.78 18.13 -9.57
C VAL A 230 -7.03 19.63 -9.57
N LYS A 231 -7.19 20.25 -10.74
CA LYS A 231 -7.52 21.69 -10.84
C LYS A 231 -8.85 22.05 -10.18
N GLN A 232 -9.85 21.18 -10.27
CA GLN A 232 -11.13 21.38 -9.60
C GLN A 232 -11.00 21.25 -8.07
N ILE A 233 -10.23 20.27 -7.58
CA ILE A 233 -9.97 20.07 -6.15
C ILE A 233 -9.24 21.29 -5.56
N ALA A 234 -8.25 21.84 -6.27
CA ALA A 234 -7.53 23.05 -5.87
C ALA A 234 -8.43 24.29 -5.70
N GLN A 235 -9.64 24.27 -6.26
CA GLN A 235 -10.64 25.33 -6.16
C GLN A 235 -11.79 24.96 -5.20
N SER A 236 -11.71 23.81 -4.55
CA SER A 236 -12.74 23.33 -3.64
C SER A 236 -12.62 24.00 -2.26
N GLY A 237 -13.67 23.85 -1.44
CA GLY A 237 -13.67 24.32 -0.05
C GLY A 237 -13.07 23.32 0.95
N GLU A 238 -12.52 22.20 0.49
CA GLU A 238 -11.88 21.20 1.34
C GLU A 238 -10.39 21.57 1.44
N GLU A 239 -10.01 22.20 2.56
CA GLU A 239 -8.75 22.95 2.69
C GLU A 239 -7.52 22.07 2.47
N GLU A 240 -7.48 20.89 3.10
CA GLU A 240 -6.33 19.98 3.04
C GLU A 240 -6.09 19.47 1.62
N ASN A 241 -7.12 18.94 0.96
CA ASN A 241 -7.00 18.47 -0.42
C ASN A 241 -6.76 19.62 -1.41
N ALA A 242 -7.34 20.81 -1.16
CA ALA A 242 -7.14 21.97 -2.01
C ALA A 242 -5.67 22.44 -1.99
N GLU A 243 -5.02 22.45 -0.82
CA GLU A 243 -3.60 22.77 -0.70
C GLU A 243 -2.73 21.77 -1.48
N GLN A 244 -2.94 20.47 -1.24
CA GLN A 244 -2.21 19.40 -1.92
C GLN A 244 -2.37 19.46 -3.45
N ALA A 245 -3.60 19.71 -3.92
CA ALA A 245 -3.90 19.84 -5.33
C ALA A 245 -3.29 21.10 -5.96
N SER A 246 -3.23 22.21 -5.22
CA SER A 246 -2.64 23.46 -5.69
C SER A 246 -1.16 23.29 -6.04
N ILE A 247 -0.40 22.56 -5.21
CA ILE A 247 1.00 22.25 -5.49
C ILE A 247 1.16 21.46 -6.80
N LEU A 248 0.28 20.49 -7.06
CA LEU A 248 0.29 19.74 -8.32
C LEU A 248 -0.07 20.62 -9.54
N VAL A 249 -0.97 21.60 -9.36
CA VAL A 249 -1.31 22.57 -10.40
C VAL A 249 -0.13 23.49 -10.71
N GLU A 250 0.55 23.99 -9.68
CA GLU A 250 1.74 24.83 -9.82
C GLU A 250 2.86 24.10 -10.55
N ASN A 251 3.22 22.88 -10.09
CA ASN A 251 4.24 22.04 -10.73
C ASN A 251 3.94 21.81 -12.22
N TYR A 252 2.68 21.56 -12.58
CA TYR A 252 2.26 21.43 -13.97
C TYR A 252 2.48 22.72 -14.77
N GLN A 253 2.16 23.89 -14.20
CA GLN A 253 2.26 25.17 -14.89
C GLN A 253 3.70 25.61 -15.18
N ILE A 254 4.64 25.21 -14.33
CA ILE A 254 6.07 25.51 -14.48
C ILE A 254 6.85 24.41 -15.23
N ASP A 255 6.14 23.42 -15.80
CA ASP A 255 6.72 22.26 -16.49
C ASP A 255 7.67 21.43 -15.61
N GLU A 256 7.45 21.43 -14.30
CA GLU A 256 8.19 20.59 -13.34
C GLU A 256 7.49 19.25 -13.14
N TRP A 257 7.87 18.29 -13.98
CA TRP A 257 7.30 16.94 -14.03
C TRP A 257 8.15 15.88 -13.33
N TYR A 258 9.13 16.27 -12.49
CA TYR A 258 10.05 15.33 -11.85
C TYR A 258 9.32 14.17 -11.12
N TRP A 259 8.19 14.47 -10.49
CA TRP A 259 7.34 13.49 -9.81
C TRP A 259 6.62 12.58 -10.81
N TYR A 260 6.28 13.05 -12.00
CA TYR A 260 5.61 12.25 -13.02
C TYR A 260 6.59 11.32 -13.73
N ASP A 261 7.75 11.84 -14.10
CA ASP A 261 8.76 11.11 -14.86
C ASP A 261 9.28 9.89 -14.09
N SER A 262 9.40 9.98 -12.75
CA SER A 262 9.77 8.86 -11.89
C SER A 262 8.75 7.71 -11.85
N LYS A 263 7.50 7.96 -12.29
CA LYS A 263 6.38 6.99 -12.25
C LYS A 263 6.02 6.43 -13.62
N THR A 264 6.74 6.80 -14.68
CA THR A 264 6.48 6.27 -16.01
C THR A 264 7.18 4.94 -16.21
N VAL A 265 6.44 3.93 -16.69
CA VAL A 265 7.07 2.80 -17.35
C VAL A 265 7.45 3.30 -18.73
N THR A 266 8.74 3.47 -19.02
CA THR A 266 9.19 3.62 -20.40
C THR A 266 8.82 2.36 -21.15
N GLU A 267 7.82 2.43 -22.04
CA GLU A 267 7.71 1.40 -23.06
C GLU A 267 9.04 1.36 -23.82
N PRO A 268 9.64 0.18 -24.05
CA PRO A 268 10.79 0.08 -24.91
C PRO A 268 10.43 0.74 -26.25
N ALA A 269 11.28 1.64 -26.73
CA ALA A 269 11.11 2.21 -28.06
C ALA A 269 10.95 1.07 -29.07
N GLN A 270 9.82 1.06 -29.78
CA GLN A 270 9.49 0.08 -30.82
C GLN A 270 10.53 0.07 -31.95
#